data_AF-A0A939H590-F1
#
_entry.id   AF-A0A939H590-F1
#
_cell.length_a   1.000
_cell.length_b   1.000
_cell.length_c   1.000
_cell.angle_alpha   90.00
_cell.angle_beta   90.00
_cell.angle_gamma   90.00
#
_symmetry.space_group_name_H-M   'P 1'
#
loop_
_entity.id
_entity.type
_entity.pdbx_description
1 polymer ?
#
loop_
_entity_poly.entity_id
_entity_poly.type
_entity_poly.pdbx_seq_one_letter_code
_entity_poly.pdbx_strand_id
1 'polypeptide(L)'
;ESWFQALDSQVAKYGADPTVVQAIQGFSSTFGLLMEDPVVDLHRAYITENPNLIGEKDLYDRAPESIPYNFQHENFHPYFRTMKDSLGLYDVFLFDTKGDLIYSVYKESDYATNFETGPFSDSGLGLAYAHALEVNAGETVFQDFLPYEPSAGAPAAFLASPVFNTQGSLIGVFAIQLPADQMNLIVTNTDGLGETGELTMFSKNLKARTNSRFDGQHKILDQIEVNQTVMDAFET
;
A
#
# COMPACT_ATOMS: atom_id res chain seq x y z
N GLU A 1 4.33 -15.97 -16.29
CA GLU A 1 4.59 -14.79 -15.43
C GLU A 1 3.78 -14.97 -14.17
N SER A 2 4.39 -14.81 -12.99
CA SER A 2 3.65 -14.93 -11.73
C SER A 2 2.73 -13.71 -11.54
N TRP A 3 1.67 -13.86 -10.74
CA TRP A 3 0.80 -12.73 -10.37
C TRP A 3 1.60 -11.54 -9.80
N PHE A 4 2.58 -11.82 -8.93
CA PHE A 4 3.41 -10.79 -8.33
C PHE A 4 4.26 -10.05 -9.37
N GLN A 5 4.87 -10.76 -10.33
CA GLN A 5 5.64 -10.13 -11.42
C GLN A 5 4.78 -9.20 -12.28
N ALA A 6 3.54 -9.61 -12.57
CA ALA A 6 2.61 -8.77 -13.32
C ALA A 6 2.23 -7.51 -12.54
N LEU A 7 1.98 -7.64 -11.23
CA LEU A 7 1.68 -6.51 -10.35
C LEU A 7 2.89 -5.56 -10.22
N ASP A 8 4.09 -6.10 -10.04
CA ASP A 8 5.34 -5.36 -9.99
C ASP A 8 5.59 -4.54 -11.27
N SER A 9 5.47 -5.18 -12.42
CA SER A 9 5.55 -4.50 -13.72
C SER A 9 4.48 -3.41 -13.87
N GLN A 10 3.30 -3.60 -13.27
CA GLN A 10 2.23 -2.60 -13.32
C GLN A 10 2.52 -1.40 -12.41
N VAL A 11 3.01 -1.63 -11.19
CA VAL A 11 3.41 -0.55 -10.27
C VAL A 11 4.55 0.29 -10.84
N ALA A 12 5.54 -0.34 -11.48
CA ALA A 12 6.60 0.37 -12.20
C ALA A 12 6.04 1.33 -13.28
N LYS A 13 4.98 0.94 -13.98
CA LYS A 13 4.35 1.77 -15.03
C LYS A 13 3.61 2.97 -14.44
N TYR A 14 3.03 2.83 -13.25
CA TYR A 14 2.39 3.95 -12.56
C TYR A 14 3.38 5.05 -12.16
N GLY A 15 4.68 4.73 -12.01
CA GLY A 15 5.77 5.69 -11.83
C GLY A 15 5.88 6.76 -12.93
N ALA A 16 5.27 6.53 -14.10
CA ALA A 16 5.22 7.50 -15.19
C ALA A 16 3.80 7.68 -15.78
N ASP A 17 2.76 7.18 -15.09
CA ASP A 17 1.39 7.30 -15.58
C ASP A 17 0.92 8.77 -15.51
N PRO A 18 0.38 9.34 -16.61
CA PRO A 18 -0.05 10.73 -16.63
C PRO A 18 -1.08 11.10 -15.56
N THR A 19 -1.97 10.17 -15.20
CA THR A 19 -3.01 10.39 -14.18
C THR A 19 -2.38 10.44 -12.80
N VAL A 20 -1.44 9.52 -12.51
CA VAL A 20 -0.69 9.50 -11.23
C VAL A 20 0.16 10.76 -11.09
N VAL A 21 0.87 11.16 -12.15
CA VAL A 21 1.68 12.39 -12.18
C VAL A 21 0.81 13.62 -11.90
N GLN A 22 -0.34 13.75 -12.58
CA GLN A 22 -1.26 14.86 -12.37
C GLN A 22 -1.86 14.86 -10.96
N ALA A 23 -2.20 13.68 -10.43
CA ALA A 23 -2.73 13.54 -9.08
C ALA A 23 -1.72 13.98 -8.03
N ILE A 24 -0.47 13.51 -8.10
CA ILE A 24 0.59 13.92 -7.15
C ILE A 24 0.80 15.43 -7.20
N GLN A 25 0.89 16.03 -8.40
CA GLN A 25 1.06 17.47 -8.54
C GLN A 25 -0.15 18.25 -8.00
N GLY A 26 -1.36 17.80 -8.31
CA GLY A 26 -2.61 18.41 -7.85
C GLY A 26 -2.75 18.34 -6.33
N PHE A 27 -2.61 17.15 -5.75
CA PHE A 27 -2.69 16.96 -4.31
C PHE A 27 -1.55 17.70 -3.59
N SER A 28 -0.28 17.54 -3.98
CA SER A 28 0.85 18.21 -3.31
C SER A 28 0.71 19.74 -3.33
N SER A 29 0.30 20.32 -4.47
CA SER A 29 0.11 21.78 -4.57
C SER A 29 -1.04 22.31 -3.71
N THR A 30 -2.06 21.50 -3.42
CA THR A 30 -3.24 21.90 -2.64
C THR A 30 -3.14 21.51 -1.17
N PHE A 31 -2.37 20.47 -0.85
CA PHE A 31 -2.03 20.05 0.50
C PHE A 31 -1.30 21.17 1.25
N GLY A 32 -0.33 21.83 0.60
CA GLY A 32 0.38 22.99 1.16
C GLY A 32 -0.46 24.27 1.30
N LEU A 33 -1.71 24.28 0.85
CA LEU A 33 -2.65 25.41 0.99
C LEU A 33 -3.63 25.22 2.16
N LEU A 34 -3.60 24.06 2.83
CA LEU A 34 -4.39 23.82 4.03
C LEU A 34 -3.96 24.81 5.12
N MET A 35 -4.95 25.43 5.77
CA MET A 35 -4.70 26.52 6.73
C MET A 35 -4.39 25.98 8.14
N GLU A 36 -4.96 24.83 8.48
CA GLU A 36 -4.67 24.11 9.71
C GLU A 36 -3.70 22.95 9.44
N ASP A 37 -3.41 22.17 10.49
CA ASP A 37 -2.66 20.93 10.37
C ASP A 37 -3.38 19.99 9.37
N PRO A 38 -2.72 19.56 8.27
CA PRO A 38 -3.32 18.67 7.29
C PRO A 38 -3.90 17.38 7.89
N VAL A 39 -3.27 16.85 8.95
CA VAL A 39 -3.78 15.67 9.66
C VAL A 39 -5.14 15.99 10.27
N VAL A 40 -5.28 17.11 10.97
CA VAL A 40 -6.53 17.52 11.62
C VAL A 40 -7.63 17.74 10.59
N ASP A 41 -7.36 18.53 9.56
CA ASP A 41 -8.35 18.90 8.55
C ASP A 41 -8.82 17.70 7.73
N LEU A 42 -7.89 16.89 7.23
CA LEU A 42 -8.21 15.79 6.33
C LEU A 42 -8.73 14.56 7.09
N HIS A 43 -8.29 14.31 8.32
CA HIS A 43 -8.91 13.28 9.16
C HIS A 43 -10.34 13.67 9.54
N ARG A 44 -10.60 14.94 9.87
CA ARG A 44 -11.97 15.39 10.10
C ARG A 44 -12.82 15.14 8.86
N ALA A 45 -12.38 15.64 7.71
CA ALA A 45 -13.15 15.61 6.46
C ALA A 45 -13.41 14.19 5.91
N TYR A 46 -12.39 13.31 5.90
CA TYR A 46 -12.47 12.02 5.19
C TYR A 46 -12.48 10.79 6.09
N ILE A 47 -12.24 10.94 7.40
CA ILE A 47 -12.26 9.84 8.36
C ILE A 47 -13.38 9.99 9.38
N THR A 48 -13.44 11.13 10.07
CA THR A 48 -14.31 11.32 11.25
C THR A 48 -15.71 11.77 10.87
N GLU A 49 -15.83 12.74 9.96
CA GLU A 49 -17.10 13.28 9.45
C GLU A 49 -17.52 12.63 8.12
N ASN A 50 -16.84 11.56 7.71
CA ASN A 50 -17.22 10.77 6.54
C ASN A 50 -18.60 10.14 6.79
N PRO A 51 -19.58 10.34 5.88
CA PRO A 51 -20.95 9.85 6.10
C PRO A 51 -21.11 8.33 5.91
N ASN A 52 -20.10 7.65 5.35
CA ASN A 52 -20.15 6.22 5.08
C ASN A 52 -19.76 5.38 6.30
N LEU A 53 -20.06 4.08 6.25
CA LEU A 53 -19.71 3.16 7.33
C LEU A 53 -18.19 2.94 7.42
N ILE A 54 -17.76 2.41 8.57
CA ILE A 54 -16.39 1.91 8.72
C ILE A 54 -16.13 0.84 7.66
N GLY A 55 -15.03 1.01 6.92
CA GLY A 55 -14.67 0.15 5.79
C GLY A 55 -15.25 0.57 4.43
N GLU A 56 -16.08 1.62 4.39
CA GLU A 56 -16.70 2.18 3.17
C GLU A 56 -16.35 3.68 2.98
N LYS A 57 -15.33 4.17 3.68
CA LYS A 57 -14.93 5.59 3.64
C LYS A 57 -14.49 6.02 2.23
N ASP A 58 -13.97 5.10 1.45
CA ASP A 58 -13.61 5.26 0.06
C ASP A 58 -14.83 5.49 -0.85
N LEU A 59 -16.07 5.39 -0.36
CA LEU A 59 -17.24 5.81 -1.13
C LEU A 59 -17.45 7.34 -1.11
N TYR A 60 -16.64 8.09 -0.35
CA TYR A 60 -16.79 9.53 -0.22
C TYR A 60 -15.93 10.34 -1.20
N ASP A 61 -16.54 10.75 -2.30
CA ASP A 61 -15.81 11.45 -3.37
C ASP A 61 -15.34 12.87 -3.01
N ARG A 62 -16.07 13.60 -2.15
CA ARG A 62 -15.72 15.00 -1.82
C ARG A 62 -16.34 15.49 -0.51
N ALA A 63 -15.51 16.06 0.37
CA ALA A 63 -15.97 16.83 1.53
C ALA A 63 -16.61 18.18 1.12
N PRO A 64 -17.63 18.68 1.84
CA PRO A 64 -18.48 19.78 1.37
C PRO A 64 -17.72 21.11 1.25
N GLU A 65 -16.69 21.32 2.06
CA GLU A 65 -15.90 22.55 2.08
C GLU A 65 -15.27 22.84 0.70
N SER A 66 -15.39 24.09 0.28
CA SER A 66 -14.85 24.59 -1.00
C SER A 66 -13.37 24.93 -0.89
N ILE A 67 -12.55 23.93 -0.55
CA ILE A 67 -11.09 24.06 -0.51
C ILE A 67 -10.44 23.37 -1.72
N PRO A 68 -9.30 23.87 -2.23
CA PRO A 68 -8.63 23.31 -3.40
C PRO A 68 -8.39 21.79 -3.33
N TYR A 69 -8.00 21.27 -2.17
CA TYR A 69 -7.75 19.84 -1.96
C TYR A 69 -8.97 18.97 -2.27
N ASN A 70 -10.17 19.39 -1.81
CA ASN A 70 -11.41 18.64 -2.00
C ASN A 70 -11.82 18.52 -3.48
N PHE A 71 -11.48 19.50 -4.31
CA PHE A 71 -11.68 19.40 -5.76
C PHE A 71 -10.69 18.43 -6.42
N GLN A 72 -9.45 18.35 -5.93
CA GLN A 72 -8.51 17.31 -6.40
C GLN A 72 -9.02 15.92 -6.01
N HIS A 73 -9.54 15.78 -4.79
CA HIS A 73 -10.15 14.53 -4.32
C HIS A 73 -11.31 14.11 -5.22
N GLU A 74 -12.27 14.99 -5.49
CA GLU A 74 -13.41 14.73 -6.39
C GLU A 74 -12.96 14.25 -7.79
N ASN A 75 -11.91 14.87 -8.33
CA ASN A 75 -11.44 14.58 -9.68
C ASN A 75 -10.69 13.24 -9.78
N PHE A 76 -9.87 12.89 -8.79
CA PHE A 76 -8.96 11.75 -8.86
C PHE A 76 -9.41 10.53 -8.05
N HIS A 77 -10.19 10.72 -6.99
CA HIS A 77 -10.59 9.62 -6.11
C HIS A 77 -11.34 8.49 -6.82
N PRO A 78 -12.29 8.75 -7.74
CA PRO A 78 -12.99 7.68 -8.47
C PRO A 78 -12.04 6.80 -9.30
N TYR A 79 -10.97 7.37 -9.87
CA TYR A 79 -9.97 6.63 -10.62
C TYR A 79 -9.19 5.68 -9.72
N PHE A 80 -8.67 6.17 -8.59
CA PHE A 80 -7.89 5.33 -7.66
C PHE A 80 -8.75 4.31 -6.91
N ARG A 81 -10.01 4.63 -6.58
CA ARG A 81 -10.96 3.63 -6.07
C ARG A 81 -11.17 2.49 -7.07
N THR A 82 -11.42 2.83 -8.35
CA THR A 82 -11.56 1.83 -9.41
C THR A 82 -10.28 1.01 -9.59
N MET A 83 -9.10 1.64 -9.48
CA MET A 83 -7.81 0.94 -9.52
C MET A 83 -7.68 -0.06 -8.37
N LYS A 84 -7.94 0.38 -7.13
CA LYS A 84 -7.93 -0.47 -5.93
C LYS A 84 -8.82 -1.69 -6.14
N ASP A 85 -10.06 -1.49 -6.54
CA ASP A 85 -11.04 -2.56 -6.69
C ASP A 85 -10.70 -3.52 -7.84
N SER A 86 -10.30 -2.99 -8.99
CA SER A 86 -10.00 -3.81 -10.18
C SER A 86 -8.73 -4.64 -10.04
N LEU A 87 -7.75 -4.14 -9.28
CA LEU A 87 -6.51 -4.85 -8.98
C LEU A 87 -6.57 -5.64 -7.68
N GLY A 88 -7.68 -5.54 -6.93
CA GLY A 88 -7.85 -6.25 -5.68
C GLY A 88 -6.98 -5.75 -4.54
N LEU A 89 -6.51 -4.50 -4.60
CA LEU A 89 -5.58 -3.92 -3.63
C LEU A 89 -6.29 -3.62 -2.31
N TYR A 90 -5.53 -3.63 -1.21
CA TYR A 90 -6.06 -3.15 0.07
C TYR A 90 -6.16 -1.61 0.06
N ASP A 91 -5.08 -0.93 -0.34
CA ASP A 91 -5.05 0.53 -0.47
C ASP A 91 -4.05 0.98 -1.55
N VAL A 92 -4.21 2.22 -2.01
CA VAL A 92 -3.34 2.93 -2.96
C VAL A 92 -2.94 4.27 -2.32
N PHE A 93 -1.65 4.56 -2.31
CA PHE A 93 -1.06 5.72 -1.68
C PHE A 93 -0.31 6.59 -2.67
N LEU A 94 -0.38 7.91 -2.49
CA LEU A 94 0.44 8.88 -3.17
C LEU A 94 1.18 9.72 -2.12
N PHE A 95 2.49 9.81 -2.28
CA PHE A 95 3.35 10.66 -1.47
C PHE A 95 3.93 11.79 -2.31
N ASP A 96 4.18 12.93 -1.70
CA ASP A 96 5.13 13.89 -2.25
C ASP A 96 6.58 13.56 -1.82
N THR A 97 7.55 14.34 -2.28
CA THR A 97 8.98 14.11 -1.96
C THR A 97 9.41 14.62 -0.59
N LYS A 98 8.50 15.12 0.23
CA LYS A 98 8.76 15.59 1.60
C LYS A 98 8.26 14.61 2.66
N GLY A 99 7.72 13.47 2.22
CA GLY A 99 7.17 12.43 3.08
C GLY A 99 5.69 12.58 3.37
N ASP A 100 5.00 13.61 2.85
CA ASP A 100 3.58 13.76 3.15
C ASP A 100 2.76 12.71 2.38
N LEU A 101 1.95 11.93 3.11
CA LEU A 101 0.94 11.05 2.51
C LEU A 101 -0.22 11.90 2.00
N ILE A 102 -0.02 12.53 0.86
CA ILE A 102 -0.95 13.49 0.26
C ILE A 102 -2.27 12.86 -0.19
N TYR A 103 -2.32 11.53 -0.36
CA TYR A 103 -3.54 10.79 -0.70
C TYR A 103 -3.46 9.29 -0.37
N SER A 104 -4.53 8.72 0.19
CA SER A 104 -4.80 7.27 0.21
C SER A 104 -6.23 6.98 -0.26
N VAL A 105 -6.60 5.75 -0.63
CA VAL A 105 -8.00 5.42 -0.98
C VAL A 105 -8.80 5.07 0.26
N TYR A 106 -8.28 4.18 1.11
CA TYR A 106 -9.04 3.54 2.19
C TYR A 106 -9.24 4.45 3.43
N LYS A 107 -8.35 5.43 3.62
CA LYS A 107 -8.37 6.43 4.71
C LYS A 107 -8.29 5.83 6.12
N GLU A 108 -7.08 5.43 6.52
CA GLU A 108 -6.75 5.01 7.88
C GLU A 108 -6.00 6.11 8.63
N SER A 109 -5.48 5.81 9.83
CA SER A 109 -4.80 6.78 10.72
C SER A 109 -3.52 7.37 10.13
N ASP A 110 -2.97 6.74 9.08
CA ASP A 110 -1.78 7.17 8.34
C ASP A 110 -2.02 8.34 7.40
N TYR A 111 -3.25 8.47 6.90
CA TYR A 111 -3.60 9.47 5.89
C TYR A 111 -3.18 10.88 6.31
N ALA A 112 -2.61 11.66 5.39
CA ALA A 112 -2.11 13.01 5.63
C ALA A 112 -0.95 13.14 6.65
N THR A 113 -0.46 12.05 7.24
CA THR A 113 0.74 12.10 8.09
C THR A 113 2.02 12.14 7.26
N ASN A 114 3.13 12.49 7.90
CA ASN A 114 4.44 12.55 7.27
C ASN A 114 5.25 11.27 7.55
N PHE A 115 5.77 10.62 6.53
CA PHE A 115 6.51 9.37 6.60
C PHE A 115 8.04 9.54 6.68
N GLU A 116 8.54 10.78 6.75
CA GLU A 116 9.94 11.06 7.09
C GLU A 116 10.10 11.44 8.57
N THR A 117 9.12 12.12 9.15
CA THR A 117 9.22 12.74 10.48
C THR A 117 8.05 12.40 11.42
N GLY A 118 7.00 11.78 10.91
CA GLY A 118 5.80 11.45 11.65
C GLY A 118 5.79 10.02 12.22
N PRO A 119 4.65 9.60 12.79
CA PRO A 119 4.57 8.40 13.64
C PRO A 119 4.77 7.07 12.89
N PHE A 120 4.65 7.07 11.57
CA PHE A 120 4.72 5.86 10.73
C PHE A 120 5.99 5.77 9.89
N SER A 121 7.02 6.59 10.15
CA SER A 121 8.27 6.60 9.39
C SER A 121 9.00 5.24 9.39
N ASP A 122 8.97 4.53 10.52
CA ASP A 122 9.63 3.22 10.67
C ASP A 122 8.70 2.04 10.31
N SER A 123 7.49 2.32 9.82
CA SER A 123 6.54 1.29 9.39
C SER A 123 6.95 0.66 8.05
N GLY A 124 6.32 -0.45 7.66
CA GLY A 124 6.53 -1.03 6.34
C GLY A 124 6.25 -0.04 5.19
N LEU A 125 5.20 0.78 5.31
CA LEU A 125 4.91 1.79 4.29
C LEU A 125 5.98 2.92 4.28
N GLY A 126 6.49 3.31 5.45
CA GLY A 126 7.56 4.31 5.56
C GLY A 126 8.88 3.84 4.95
N LEU A 127 9.26 2.59 5.20
CA LEU A 127 10.42 1.96 4.57
C LEU A 127 10.23 1.85 3.05
N ALA A 128 9.04 1.48 2.57
CA ALA A 128 8.74 1.42 1.14
C ALA A 128 8.85 2.80 0.48
N TYR A 129 8.32 3.85 1.12
CA TYR A 129 8.47 5.24 0.67
C TYR A 129 9.94 5.65 0.59
N ALA A 130 10.69 5.49 1.69
CA ALA A 130 12.08 5.94 1.79
C ALA A 130 12.97 5.28 0.73
N HIS A 131 12.87 3.96 0.57
CA HIS A 131 13.64 3.23 -0.44
C HIS A 131 13.18 3.54 -1.87
N ALA A 132 11.90 3.82 -2.11
CA ALA A 132 11.41 4.16 -3.45
C ALA A 132 12.02 5.48 -3.96
N LEU A 133 12.41 6.40 -3.06
CA LEU A 133 13.15 7.61 -3.45
C LEU A 133 14.57 7.33 -3.95
N GLU A 134 15.13 6.16 -3.66
CA GLU A 134 16.51 5.79 -3.99
C GLU A 134 16.65 4.99 -5.30
N VAL A 135 15.55 4.51 -5.86
CA VAL A 135 15.54 3.71 -7.10
C VAL A 135 15.24 4.55 -8.34
N ASN A 136 15.52 4.02 -9.52
CA ASN A 136 15.37 4.73 -10.78
C ASN A 136 13.93 4.64 -11.32
N ALA A 137 13.63 5.47 -12.33
CA ALA A 137 12.39 5.39 -13.07
C ALA A 137 12.19 3.98 -13.66
N GLY A 138 11.01 3.40 -13.45
CA GLY A 138 10.68 2.04 -13.89
C GLY A 138 11.15 0.93 -12.95
N GLU A 139 11.77 1.26 -11.81
CA GLU A 139 12.07 0.33 -10.73
C GLU A 139 11.00 0.40 -9.63
N THR A 140 10.95 -0.66 -8.83
CA THR A 140 10.02 -0.83 -7.71
C THR A 140 10.77 -1.25 -6.46
N VAL A 141 10.16 -0.99 -5.31
CA VAL A 141 10.60 -1.48 -4.01
C VAL A 141 9.48 -2.31 -3.41
N PHE A 142 9.78 -3.57 -3.11
CA PHE A 142 8.92 -4.43 -2.31
C PHE A 142 9.34 -4.37 -0.85
N GLN A 143 8.42 -3.96 0.03
CA GLN A 143 8.57 -4.09 1.46
C GLN A 143 7.72 -5.26 1.95
N ASP A 144 8.39 -6.26 2.49
CA ASP A 144 7.78 -7.48 3.00
C ASP A 144 6.94 -7.23 4.26
N PHE A 145 6.13 -8.22 4.64
CA PHE A 145 5.16 -8.13 5.73
C PHE A 145 5.77 -7.68 7.05
N LEU A 146 5.20 -6.61 7.59
CA LEU A 146 5.40 -6.13 8.96
C LEU A 146 4.03 -5.83 9.59
N PRO A 147 3.89 -5.90 10.93
CA PRO A 147 2.70 -5.39 11.59
C PRO A 147 2.50 -3.92 11.23
N TYR A 148 1.29 -3.55 10.83
CA TYR A 148 0.98 -2.20 10.38
C TYR A 148 -0.18 -1.63 11.20
N GLU A 149 0.16 -0.69 12.09
CA GLU A 149 -0.78 -0.10 13.06
C GLU A 149 -2.03 0.52 12.39
N PRO A 150 -1.90 1.28 11.28
CA PRO A 150 -3.07 1.87 10.61
C PRO A 150 -4.11 0.85 10.18
N SER A 151 -3.68 -0.35 9.77
CA SER A 151 -4.57 -1.48 9.45
C SER A 151 -4.85 -2.36 10.69
N ALA A 152 -5.10 -1.73 11.84
CA ALA A 152 -5.36 -2.37 13.13
C ALA A 152 -4.27 -3.37 13.59
N GLY A 153 -3.03 -3.16 13.18
CA GLY A 153 -1.89 -4.04 13.50
C GLY A 153 -1.80 -5.30 12.63
N ALA A 154 -2.68 -5.47 11.64
CA ALA A 154 -2.59 -6.57 10.70
C ALA A 154 -1.26 -6.53 9.93
N PRO A 155 -0.66 -7.69 9.60
CA PRO A 155 0.52 -7.72 8.73
C PRO A 155 0.20 -7.12 7.35
N ALA A 156 1.03 -6.16 6.92
CA ALA A 156 0.91 -5.53 5.61
C ALA A 156 2.25 -5.56 4.87
N ALA A 157 2.17 -5.78 3.56
CA ALA A 157 3.29 -5.68 2.64
C ALA A 157 2.97 -4.62 1.58
N PHE A 158 4.02 -3.97 1.07
CA PHE A 158 3.88 -2.80 0.21
C PHE A 158 4.73 -2.94 -1.04
N LEU A 159 4.26 -2.34 -2.13
CA LEU A 159 5.03 -2.16 -3.36
C LEU A 159 5.00 -0.69 -3.72
N ALA A 160 6.17 -0.09 -3.93
CA ALA A 160 6.30 1.34 -4.19
C ALA A 160 7.17 1.60 -5.42
N SER A 161 6.90 2.69 -6.13
CA SER A 161 7.70 3.15 -7.26
C SER A 161 7.85 4.67 -7.23
N PRO A 162 9.04 5.21 -7.53
CA PRO A 162 9.22 6.65 -7.69
C PRO A 162 8.42 7.18 -8.88
N VAL A 163 7.80 8.34 -8.70
CA VAL A 163 7.01 8.99 -9.75
C VAL A 163 7.80 10.16 -10.34
N PHE A 164 8.00 10.11 -11.65
CA PHE A 164 8.70 11.15 -12.40
C PHE A 164 7.74 11.93 -13.30
N ASN A 165 7.90 13.25 -13.35
CA ASN A 165 7.15 14.08 -14.30
C ASN A 165 7.72 13.97 -15.73
N THR A 166 7.05 14.61 -16.69
CA THR A 166 7.48 14.61 -18.11
C THR A 166 8.84 15.27 -18.37
N GLN A 167 9.37 16.02 -17.40
CA GLN A 167 10.70 16.64 -17.45
C GLN A 167 11.79 15.74 -16.81
N GLY A 168 11.43 14.56 -16.31
CA GLY A 168 12.33 13.63 -15.63
C GLY A 168 12.65 14.01 -14.18
N SER A 169 11.89 14.92 -13.56
CA SER A 169 12.05 15.23 -12.14
C SER A 169 11.23 14.27 -11.28
N LEU A 170 11.84 13.73 -10.22
CA LEU A 170 11.13 13.01 -9.16
C LEU A 170 10.15 13.97 -8.47
N ILE A 171 8.87 13.59 -8.42
CA ILE A 171 7.79 14.41 -7.84
C ILE A 171 7.06 13.73 -6.68
N GLY A 172 7.33 12.46 -6.41
CA GLY A 172 6.71 11.73 -5.33
C GLY A 172 6.90 10.23 -5.44
N VAL A 173 6.10 9.48 -4.69
CA VAL A 173 6.08 8.02 -4.69
C VAL A 173 4.64 7.55 -4.86
N PHE A 174 4.43 6.56 -5.72
CA PHE A 174 3.21 5.78 -5.81
C PHE A 174 3.43 4.48 -5.06
N ALA A 175 2.56 4.13 -4.13
CA ALA A 175 2.65 2.87 -3.39
C ALA A 175 1.29 2.18 -3.30
N ILE A 176 1.32 0.88 -3.10
CA ILE A 176 0.13 0.04 -2.88
C ILE A 176 0.34 -0.84 -1.65
N GLN A 177 -0.74 -1.11 -0.92
CA GLN A 177 -0.78 -2.18 0.07
C GLN A 177 -1.34 -3.44 -0.56
N LEU A 178 -0.58 -4.53 -0.44
CA LEU A 178 -0.97 -5.81 -0.99
C LEU A 178 -2.11 -6.44 -0.16
N PRO A 179 -3.10 -7.06 -0.83
CA PRO A 179 -4.15 -7.82 -0.16
C PRO A 179 -3.58 -9.13 0.42
N ALA A 180 -3.37 -9.18 1.73
CA ALA A 180 -2.90 -10.39 2.41
C ALA A 180 -3.74 -11.63 2.05
N ASP A 181 -5.06 -11.47 1.97
CA ASP A 181 -5.99 -12.55 1.64
C ASP A 181 -5.86 -13.04 0.19
N GLN A 182 -5.65 -12.15 -0.80
CA GLN A 182 -5.46 -12.61 -2.17
C GLN A 182 -4.10 -13.27 -2.37
N MET A 183 -3.05 -12.76 -1.71
CA MET A 183 -1.75 -13.45 -1.67
C MET A 183 -1.91 -14.86 -1.10
N ASN A 184 -2.70 -14.99 -0.03
CA ASN A 184 -3.01 -16.28 0.55
C ASN A 184 -3.72 -17.18 -0.46
N LEU A 185 -4.80 -16.72 -1.09
CA LEU A 185 -5.55 -17.50 -2.08
C LEU A 185 -4.72 -17.98 -3.28
N ILE A 186 -3.79 -17.16 -3.76
CA ILE A 186 -2.93 -17.50 -4.90
C ILE A 186 -1.89 -18.56 -4.51
N VAL A 187 -1.27 -18.41 -3.33
CA VAL A 187 -0.23 -19.32 -2.87
C VAL A 187 -0.82 -20.62 -2.32
N THR A 188 -1.90 -20.55 -1.55
CA THR A 188 -2.52 -21.73 -0.93
C THR A 188 -3.56 -22.37 -1.85
N ASN A 189 -3.43 -22.24 -3.17
CA ASN A 189 -4.35 -22.92 -4.08
C ASN A 189 -4.30 -24.43 -3.80
N THR A 190 -5.45 -24.99 -3.46
CA THR A 190 -5.60 -26.35 -2.98
C THR A 190 -5.72 -27.37 -4.12
N ASP A 191 -5.82 -26.91 -5.36
CA ASP A 191 -5.94 -27.75 -6.54
C ASP A 191 -4.76 -28.72 -6.64
N GLY A 192 -5.06 -30.01 -6.58
CA GLY A 192 -4.06 -31.07 -6.64
C GLY A 192 -3.33 -31.38 -5.33
N LEU A 193 -3.61 -30.66 -4.22
CA LEU A 193 -3.00 -30.91 -2.91
C LEU A 193 -3.75 -31.97 -2.07
N GLY A 194 -4.98 -32.31 -2.44
CA GLY A 194 -5.82 -33.22 -1.67
C GLY A 194 -6.27 -32.65 -0.32
N GLU A 195 -6.71 -33.52 0.58
CA GLU A 195 -7.24 -33.13 1.90
C GLU A 195 -6.13 -32.76 2.91
N THR A 196 -4.92 -33.28 2.73
CA THR A 196 -3.82 -33.15 3.70
C THR A 196 -2.65 -32.30 3.21
N GLY A 197 -2.62 -31.94 1.92
CA GLY A 197 -1.56 -31.12 1.35
C GLY A 197 -1.75 -29.64 1.64
N GLU A 198 -0.64 -28.97 1.91
CA GLU A 198 -0.54 -27.53 2.14
C GLU A 198 0.67 -26.98 1.37
N LEU A 199 0.50 -25.77 0.85
CA LEU A 199 1.59 -24.96 0.32
C LEU A 199 1.69 -23.70 1.19
N THR A 200 2.87 -23.51 1.79
CA THR A 200 3.14 -22.37 2.69
C THR A 200 4.30 -21.56 2.14
N MET A 201 4.13 -20.25 2.07
CA MET A 201 5.23 -19.32 1.77
C MET A 201 5.74 -18.72 3.08
N PHE A 202 7.07 -18.64 3.22
CA PHE A 202 7.71 -18.05 4.38
C PHE A 202 9.05 -17.42 3.97
N SER A 203 9.52 -16.47 4.77
CA SER A 203 10.77 -15.73 4.54
C SER A 203 12.00 -16.47 5.06
N LYS A 204 13.21 -15.98 4.73
CA LYS A 204 14.50 -16.55 5.21
C LYS A 204 14.64 -16.62 6.73
N ASN A 205 13.92 -15.77 7.48
CA ASN A 205 13.85 -15.84 8.94
C ASN A 205 12.76 -16.79 9.45
N LEU A 206 12.25 -17.67 8.58
CA LEU A 206 11.25 -18.70 8.86
C LEU A 206 9.92 -18.14 9.38
N LYS A 207 9.53 -16.94 8.96
CA LYS A 207 8.21 -16.38 9.28
C LYS A 207 7.23 -16.58 8.14
N ALA A 208 6.01 -17.00 8.43
CA ALA A 208 4.98 -17.23 7.43
C ALA A 208 4.63 -15.94 6.65
N ARG A 209 4.22 -16.11 5.39
CA ARG A 209 3.68 -15.08 4.48
C ARG A 209 2.29 -15.43 3.97
N THR A 210 1.81 -16.61 4.36
CA THR A 210 0.48 -17.14 4.12
C THR A 210 -0.08 -17.67 5.42
N ASN A 211 -1.39 -17.63 5.57
CA ASN A 211 -2.08 -18.38 6.62
C ASN A 211 -2.19 -19.84 6.19
N SER A 212 -2.14 -20.75 7.16
CA SER A 212 -2.49 -22.14 6.92
C SER A 212 -3.93 -22.27 6.45
N ARG A 213 -4.18 -23.24 5.56
CA ARG A 213 -5.55 -23.63 5.19
C ARG A 213 -6.23 -24.47 6.28
N PHE A 214 -5.47 -24.93 7.27
CA PHE A 214 -5.97 -25.71 8.40
C PHE A 214 -6.18 -24.80 9.61
N ASP A 215 -7.38 -24.85 10.15
CA ASP A 215 -7.75 -24.01 11.28
C ASP A 215 -6.83 -24.25 12.49
N GLY A 216 -6.38 -23.15 13.10
CA GLY A 216 -5.53 -23.16 14.29
C GLY A 216 -4.05 -23.52 14.09
N GLN A 217 -3.54 -23.62 12.85
CA GLN A 217 -2.10 -23.86 12.63
C GLN A 217 -1.28 -22.57 12.67
N HIS A 218 -0.82 -22.04 11.53
CA HIS A 218 0.01 -20.84 11.48
C HIS A 218 -0.71 -19.70 10.75
N LYS A 219 -0.44 -18.47 11.19
CA LYS A 219 -0.86 -17.21 10.57
C LYS A 219 0.33 -16.49 9.95
N ILE A 220 0.07 -15.48 9.12
CA ILE A 220 1.11 -14.58 8.60
C ILE A 220 1.95 -14.02 9.77
N LEU A 221 3.28 -14.02 9.60
CA LEU A 221 4.31 -13.71 10.59
C LEU A 221 4.59 -14.74 11.70
N ASP A 222 3.82 -15.83 11.81
CA ASP A 222 4.13 -16.91 12.75
C ASP A 222 5.43 -17.62 12.37
N GLN A 223 6.14 -18.12 13.38
CA GLN A 223 7.34 -18.92 13.20
C GLN A 223 6.98 -20.28 12.58
N ILE A 224 7.57 -20.62 11.45
CA ILE A 224 7.43 -21.92 10.79
C ILE A 224 8.54 -22.85 11.29
N GLU A 225 8.14 -24.03 11.74
CA GLU A 225 9.07 -25.14 12.00
C GLU A 225 9.34 -25.88 10.69
N VAL A 226 10.61 -25.93 10.30
CA VAL A 226 11.05 -26.60 9.08
C VAL A 226 12.06 -27.69 9.40
N ASN A 227 12.11 -28.73 8.56
CA ASN A 227 13.13 -29.77 8.68
C ASN A 227 14.48 -29.31 8.08
N GLN A 228 15.53 -30.11 8.30
CA GLN A 228 16.87 -29.80 7.80
C GLN A 228 16.91 -29.65 6.28
N THR A 229 16.15 -30.46 5.54
CA THR A 229 16.11 -30.40 4.07
C THR A 229 15.65 -29.04 3.55
N VAL A 230 14.69 -28.40 4.22
CA VAL A 230 14.24 -27.07 3.88
C VAL A 230 15.28 -26.02 4.26
N MET A 231 15.95 -26.16 5.41
CA MET A 231 17.04 -25.27 5.82
C MET A 231 18.20 -25.28 4.82
N ASP A 232 18.62 -26.47 4.39
CA ASP A 232 19.71 -26.66 3.42
C ASP A 232 19.39 -25.99 2.06
N ALA A 233 18.11 -25.96 1.68
CA ALA A 233 17.66 -25.30 0.45
C ALA A 233 17.74 -23.76 0.50
N PHE A 234 17.86 -23.14 1.68
CA PHE A 234 18.10 -21.70 1.82
C PHE A 234 19.58 -21.31 1.76
N GLU A 235 20.48 -22.26 1.99
CA GLU A 235 21.94 -22.05 2.01
C GLU A 235 22.59 -22.24 0.63
N THR A 236 21.83 -22.72 -0.35
CA THR A 236 22.27 -22.94 -1.75
C THR A 236 21.86 -21.79 -2.68
#